data_AF-A0AAV9KTT2-F1
#
_entry.id   AF-A0AAV9KTT2-F1
#
_cell.length_a   1.000
_cell.length_b   1.000
_cell.length_c   1.000
_cell.angle_alpha   90.00
_cell.angle_beta   90.00
_cell.angle_gamma   90.00
#
_symmetry.space_group_name_H-M   'P 1'
#
loop_
_entity.id
_entity.type
_entity.pdbx_description
1 polymer ?
#
loop_
_entity_poly.entity_id
_entity_poly.type
_entity_poly.pdbx_seq_one_letter_code
_entity_poly.pdbx_strand_id
1 'polypeptide(L)' 'MRLLMANSTVKNPIGVLQDVLVKVKSFIFPVDFVILDCDVDFEVPIILGRPFLATGRALVDMVKGKMMF' A
#
# COMPACT_ATOMS: atom_id res chain seq x y z
N MET A 1 2.95 3.73 -17.25
CA MET A 1 1.90 3.00 -16.50
C MET A 1 0.85 4.01 -16.04
N ARG A 2 -0.44 3.67 -16.04
CA ARG A 2 -1.50 4.50 -15.44
C ARG A 2 -2.29 3.64 -14.46
N LEU A 3 -2.64 4.19 -13.30
CA LEU A 3 -3.40 3.48 -12.27
C LEU A 3 -4.81 4.04 -12.21
N LEU A 4 -5.80 3.15 -12.32
CA LEU A 4 -7.20 3.48 -12.03
C LEU A 4 -7.45 3.23 -10.55
N MET A 5 -7.79 4.29 -9.83
CA MET A 5 -8.04 4.26 -8.39
C MET A 5 -9.48 3.87 -8.08
N ALA A 6 -9.76 3.48 -6.83
CA ALA A 6 -11.10 3.09 -6.39
C ALA A 6 -12.14 4.22 -6.46
N ASN A 7 -11.70 5.48 -6.40
CA ASN A 7 -12.54 6.66 -6.61
C ASN A 7 -12.68 7.03 -8.10
N SER A 8 -12.35 6.11 -9.01
CA SER A 8 -12.36 6.28 -10.46
C SER A 8 -11.42 7.35 -11.02
N THR A 9 -10.53 7.91 -10.19
CA THR A 9 -9.48 8.82 -10.69
C THR A 9 -8.34 8.04 -11.34
N VAL A 10 -7.70 8.66 -12.32
CA VAL A 10 -6.51 8.11 -12.97
C VAL A 10 -5.28 8.82 -12.41
N LYS A 11 -4.33 8.06 -11.88
CA LYS A 11 -3.06 8.57 -11.36
C LYS A 11 -1.89 8.06 -12.21
N ASN A 12 -0.95 8.95 -12.49
CA ASN A 12 0.30 8.61 -13.14
C ASN A 12 1.36 8.40 -12.06
N PRO A 13 2.00 7.22 -11.98
CA PRO A 13 3.15 7.01 -11.12
C PRO A 13 4.31 7.94 -11.46
N ILE A 14 4.96 8.47 -10.43
CA ILE A 14 6.23 9.20 -10.56
C ILE A 14 7.38 8.20 -10.70
N GLY A 15 7.30 7.08 -9.99
CA GLY A 15 8.35 6.07 -9.97
C GLY A 15 7.98 4.84 -9.16
N VAL A 16 8.94 3.92 -9.04
CA VAL A 16 8.84 2.73 -8.21
C VAL A 16 10.02 2.71 -7.27
N LEU A 17 9.76 2.51 -5.98
CA LEU A 17 10.77 2.27 -4.97
C LEU A 17 10.86 0.76 -4.76
N GLN A 18 12.01 0.18 -5.07
CA GLN A 18 12.22 -1.27 -5.06
C GLN A 18 12.88 -1.74 -3.76
N ASP A 19 12.63 -3.00 -3.39
CA ASP A 19 13.30 -3.72 -2.29
C ASP A 19 13.20 -3.03 -0.92
N VAL A 20 12.05 -2.41 -0.64
CA VAL A 20 11.82 -1.71 0.63
C VAL A 20 11.47 -2.71 1.72
N LEU A 21 12.17 -2.64 2.85
CA LEU A 21 11.83 -3.40 4.04
C LEU A 21 10.78 -2.66 4.87
N VAL A 22 9.59 -3.24 4.98
CA VAL A 22 8.49 -2.71 5.79
C VAL A 22 8.36 -3.52 7.06
N LYS A 23 8.48 -2.86 8.21
CA LYS A 23 8.26 -3.47 9.52
C LYS A 23 6.79 -3.34 9.93
N VAL A 24 6.12 -4.46 10.17
CA VAL A 24 4.76 -4.53 10.70
C VAL A 24 4.80 -5.31 12.01
N LYS A 25 4.63 -4.62 13.15
CA LYS A 25 4.83 -5.17 14.49
C LYS A 25 6.22 -5.85 14.60
N SER A 26 6.26 -7.17 14.68
CA SER A 26 7.47 -7.98 14.82
C SER A 26 7.95 -8.57 13.50
N PHE A 27 7.22 -8.37 12.40
CA PHE A 27 7.54 -8.91 11.07
C PHE A 27 8.20 -7.85 10.19
N ILE A 28 9.03 -8.31 9.26
CA ILE A 28 9.65 -7.47 8.23
C ILE A 28 9.36 -8.12 6.88
N PHE A 29 8.80 -7.35 5.95
CA PHE A 29 8.47 -7.81 4.61
C PHE A 29 9.21 -6.97 3.56
N PRO A 30 9.87 -7.60 2.57
CA PRO A 30 10.33 -6.90 1.38
C PRO A 30 9.12 -6.58 0.49
N VAL A 31 9.06 -5.35 -0.02
CA VAL A 31 8.00 -4.91 -0.94
C VAL A 31 8.48 -3.75 -1.82
N ASP A 32 7.92 -3.68 -3.03
CA ASP A 32 8.08 -2.53 -3.91
C ASP A 32 6.88 -1.57 -3.75
N PHE A 33 7.15 -0.26 -3.75
CA PHE A 33 6.12 0.78 -3.72
C PHE A 33 6.04 1.54 -5.03
N VAL A 34 4.82 1.80 -5.49
CA VAL A 34 4.57 2.76 -6.57
C VAL A 34 4.38 4.13 -5.94
N ILE A 35 5.20 5.09 -6.35
CA ILE A 35 5.12 6.48 -5.88
C ILE A 35 4.15 7.25 -6.77
N LEU A 36 3.16 7.91 -6.17
CA LEU A 36 2.14 8.68 -6.86
C LEU A 36 2.28 10.17 -6.52
N ASP A 37 2.02 11.02 -7.51
CA ASP A 37 1.83 12.46 -7.27
C ASP A 37 0.41 12.71 -6.74
N CYS A 38 0.31 13.31 -5.55
CA CYS A 38 -0.94 13.58 -4.86
C CYS A 38 -0.86 14.94 -4.17
N ASP A 39 -1.97 15.67 -4.14
CA ASP A 39 -2.05 16.95 -3.44
C ASP A 39 -1.74 16.75 -1.95
N VAL A 40 -0.84 17.58 -1.41
CA VAL A 40 -0.14 17.41 -0.11
C VAL A 40 -1.06 17.57 1.10
N ASP A 41 -2.35 17.85 0.89
CA ASP A 41 -3.31 18.19 1.94
C ASP A 41 -3.84 16.99 2.74
N PHE A 42 -3.41 15.77 2.43
CA PHE A 42 -3.78 14.56 3.16
C PHE A 42 -2.55 13.87 3.73
N GLU A 43 -2.64 13.39 4.99
CA GLU A 43 -1.72 12.41 5.57
C GLU A 43 -1.28 11.42 4.49
N VAL A 44 0.00 11.41 4.12
CA VAL A 44 0.52 10.67 2.95
C VAL A 44 0.10 9.20 3.06
N PRO A 45 -0.96 8.76 2.33
CA PRO A 45 -1.58 7.50 2.67
C PRO A 45 -0.78 6.37 2.01
N ILE A 46 -0.17 5.50 2.82
CA ILE A 46 0.43 4.26 2.33
C ILE A 46 -0.71 3.30 2.00
N ILE A 47 -0.88 3.02 0.70
CA ILE A 47 -1.87 2.04 0.23
C ILE A 47 -1.23 0.66 0.19
N LEU A 48 -1.69 -0.24 1.06
CA LEU A 48 -1.28 -1.65 1.03
C LEU A 48 -2.10 -2.39 -0.02
N GLY A 49 -1.47 -2.74 -1.13
CA GLY A 49 -2.10 -3.55 -2.17
C GLY A 49 -2.38 -4.98 -1.70
N ARG A 50 -3.31 -5.64 -2.40
CA ARG A 50 -3.59 -7.09 -2.21
C ARG A 50 -2.33 -7.98 -2.27
N PRO A 51 -1.33 -7.73 -3.16
CA PRO A 51 -0.10 -8.53 -3.16
C PRO A 51 0.65 -8.49 -1.84
N PHE A 52 0.81 -7.31 -1.21
CA PHE A 52 1.48 -7.19 0.08
C PHE A 52 0.71 -7.93 1.19
N LEU A 53 -0.62 -7.79 1.22
CA LEU A 53 -1.47 -8.51 2.16
C LEU A 53 -1.33 -10.04 1.98
N ALA A 54 -1.22 -10.52 0.75
CA ALA A 54 -1.02 -11.93 0.46
C ALA A 54 0.34 -12.45 0.94
N THR A 55 1.42 -11.66 0.80
CA THR A 55 2.77 -12.02 1.28
C THR A 55 2.78 -12.30 2.79
N GLY A 56 2.13 -11.44 3.57
CA GLY A 56 2.00 -11.61 5.02
C GLY A 56 0.87 -12.54 5.46
N ARG A 57 0.15 -13.19 4.53
CA ARG A 57 -1.09 -13.95 4.81
C ARG A 57 -2.07 -13.17 5.70
N ALA A 58 -2.19 -11.88 5.44
CA ALA A 58 -2.90 -10.96 6.31
C ALA A 58 -4.38 -11.32 6.41
N LEU A 59 -4.91 -11.32 7.64
CA LEU A 59 -6.33 -11.44 7.92
C LEU A 59 -6.90 -10.05 8.19
N VAL A 60 -7.95 -9.68 7.45
CA VAL A 60 -8.61 -8.39 7.59
C VAL A 60 -9.98 -8.60 8.25
N ASP A 61 -10.11 -8.12 9.49
CA ASP A 61 -11.39 -8.02 10.18
C ASP A 61 -12.03 -6.68 9.81
N MET A 62 -12.98 -6.73 8.88
CA MET A 62 -13.69 -5.56 8.35
C MET A 62 -14.57 -4.88 9.40
N VAL A 63 -15.13 -5.65 10.34
CA VAL A 63 -16.03 -5.13 11.37
C VAL A 63 -15.25 -4.34 12.42
N LYS A 64 -14.06 -4.84 12.79
CA LYS A 64 -13.20 -4.17 13.78
C LYS A 64 -12.20 -3.19 13.17
N GLY A 65 -12.10 -3.13 11.85
CA GLY A 65 -11.09 -2.33 11.15
C GLY A 65 -9.66 -2.75 11.52
N LYS A 66 -9.43 -4.05 11.72
CA LYS A 66 -8.12 -4.58 12.16
C LYS A 66 -7.50 -5.49 11.11
N MET A 67 -6.19 -5.33 10.93
CA MET A 67 -5.37 -6.26 10.16
C MET A 67 -4.47 -7.06 11.10
N MET A 68 -4.38 -8.35 10.83
CA MET A 68 -3.48 -9.27 11.51
C MET A 68 -2.51 -9.82 10.49
N PHE A 69 -1.22 -9.71 10.80
CA PHE A 69 -0.08 -10.26 10.08
C PHE A 69 0.60 -11.26 11.00
#